data_AF-A0A924I967-F1
#
_entry.id   AF-A0A924I967-F1
#
_cell.length_a   1.000
_cell.length_b   1.000
_cell.length_c   1.000
_cell.angle_alpha   90.00
_cell.angle_beta   90.00
_cell.angle_gamma   90.00
#
_symmetry.space_group_name_H-M   'P 1'
#
loop_
_entity.id
_entity.type
_entity.pdbx_description
1 polymer ?
#
loop_
_entity_poly.entity_id
_entity_poly.type
_entity_poly.pdbx_seq_one_letter_code
_entity_poly.pdbx_strand_id
1 'polypeptide(L)'
;MKLKIFLLLFPIFLFGQKSIENSNEIKLIESRLKFADSISSFTAEETQNIEVIPAHGRIDGEPTESTKINIRILKHSNQVLRICYNQSNSKEFWKYYYYDSKLIYAELNKLRGKREMVTKKKFYFQNENLISPSYSDRNYDVEEEVKIFIKGKELLKSSI
;
A
#
# COMPACT_ATOMS: atom_id res chain seq x y z
N MET A 1 19.37 -45.08 13.12
CA MET A 1 18.68 -44.56 11.90
C MET A 1 17.45 -43.68 12.17
N LYS A 2 16.80 -43.71 13.35
CA LYS A 2 15.59 -42.90 13.63
C LYS A 2 15.82 -41.38 13.76
N LEU A 3 17.04 -40.94 14.15
CA LEU A 3 17.36 -39.52 14.34
C LEU A 3 17.44 -38.71 13.03
N LYS A 4 17.74 -39.37 11.90
CA LYS A 4 17.92 -38.69 10.60
C LYS A 4 16.60 -38.28 9.94
N ILE A 5 15.50 -38.98 10.25
CA ILE A 5 14.16 -38.66 9.73
C ILE A 5 13.58 -37.42 10.41
N PHE A 6 13.84 -37.23 11.71
CA PHE A 6 13.40 -36.04 12.45
C PHE A 6 14.06 -34.74 11.95
N LEU A 7 15.35 -34.79 11.59
CA LEU A 7 16.07 -33.64 11.03
C LEU A 7 15.59 -33.23 9.63
N LEU A 8 15.07 -34.17 8.84
CA LEU A 8 14.52 -33.91 7.50
C LEU A 8 13.13 -33.25 7.55
N LEU A 9 12.33 -33.58 8.57
CA LEU A 9 10.97 -33.06 8.73
C LEU A 9 10.91 -31.73 9.49
N PHE A 10 11.92 -31.41 10.30
CA PHE A 10 11.99 -30.17 11.07
C PHE A 10 11.93 -28.89 10.21
N PRO A 11 12.68 -28.74 9.10
CA PRO A 11 12.55 -27.56 8.24
C PRO A 11 11.15 -27.47 7.61
N ILE A 12 10.57 -28.60 7.17
CA ILE A 12 9.23 -28.65 6.56
C ILE A 12 8.17 -28.20 7.56
N PHE A 13 8.30 -28.58 8.83
CA PHE A 13 7.39 -28.17 9.89
C PHE A 13 7.48 -26.67 10.19
N LEU A 14 8.68 -26.10 10.25
CA LEU A 14 8.88 -24.65 10.45
C LEU A 14 8.35 -23.82 9.27
N PHE A 15 8.62 -24.25 8.03
CA PHE A 15 8.07 -23.58 6.84
C PHE A 15 6.53 -23.71 6.78
N GLY A 16 5.99 -24.85 7.21
CA GLY A 16 4.55 -25.06 7.31
C GLY A 16 3.89 -24.12 8.33
N GLN A 17 4.46 -23.97 9.52
CA GLN A 17 3.95 -23.04 10.54
C GLN A 17 3.97 -21.59 10.06
N LYS A 18 5.09 -21.14 9.46
CA LYS A 18 5.21 -19.78 8.91
C LYS A 18 4.17 -19.50 7.81
N SER A 19 3.87 -20.49 6.98
CA SER A 19 2.82 -20.37 5.94
C SER A 19 1.42 -20.22 6.55
N ILE A 20 1.11 -20.99 7.59
CA ILE A 20 -0.18 -20.94 8.29
C ILE A 20 -0.35 -19.61 9.03
N GLU A 21 0.69 -19.13 9.71
CA GLU A 21 0.69 -17.82 10.39
C GLU A 21 0.44 -16.69 9.40
N ASN A 22 1.15 -16.68 8.26
CA ASN A 22 0.92 -15.70 7.19
C ASN A 22 -0.52 -15.77 6.65
N SER A 23 -1.10 -16.97 6.51
CA SER A 23 -2.48 -17.13 6.03
C SER A 23 -3.51 -16.52 6.99
N ASN A 24 -3.34 -16.73 8.29
CA ASN A 24 -4.23 -16.18 9.31
C ASN A 24 -4.10 -14.65 9.38
N GLU A 25 -2.87 -14.13 9.30
CA GLU A 25 -2.61 -12.69 9.27
C GLU A 25 -3.25 -12.04 8.04
N ILE A 26 -3.10 -12.63 6.85
CA ILE A 26 -3.73 -12.14 5.62
C ILE A 26 -5.26 -12.07 5.76
N LYS A 27 -5.90 -13.09 6.35
CA LYS A 27 -7.36 -13.07 6.59
C LYS A 27 -7.79 -11.95 7.53
N LEU A 28 -7.00 -11.71 8.58
CA LEU A 28 -7.24 -10.60 9.51
C LEU A 28 -7.13 -9.26 8.76
N ILE A 29 -6.09 -9.08 7.96
CA ILE A 29 -5.89 -7.89 7.11
C ILE A 29 -7.09 -7.70 6.18
N GLU A 30 -7.49 -8.73 5.43
CA GLU A 30 -8.64 -8.65 4.52
C GLU A 30 -9.96 -8.26 5.23
N SER A 31 -10.17 -8.74 6.46
CA SER A 31 -11.30 -8.31 7.29
C SER A 31 -11.25 -6.81 7.60
N ARG A 32 -10.06 -6.28 7.94
CA ARG A 32 -9.85 -4.85 8.21
C ARG A 32 -10.06 -3.99 6.96
N LEU A 33 -9.63 -4.46 5.79
CA LEU A 33 -9.89 -3.80 4.51
C LEU A 33 -11.39 -3.67 4.27
N LYS A 34 -12.14 -4.77 4.41
CA LYS A 34 -13.60 -4.78 4.25
C LYS A 34 -14.28 -3.81 5.21
N PHE A 35 -13.83 -3.74 6.46
CA PHE A 35 -14.33 -2.77 7.42
C PHE A 35 -14.07 -1.33 6.94
N ALA A 36 -12.82 -0.99 6.58
CA ALA A 36 -12.47 0.35 6.11
C ALA A 36 -13.25 0.75 4.85
N ASP A 37 -13.41 -0.17 3.90
CA ASP A 37 -14.17 0.08 2.68
C ASP A 37 -15.66 0.27 2.97
N SER A 38 -16.23 -0.52 3.88
CA SER A 38 -17.62 -0.39 4.32
C SER A 38 -17.90 1.00 4.92
N ILE A 39 -17.08 1.45 5.85
CA ILE A 39 -17.30 2.74 6.50
C ILE A 39 -17.08 3.93 5.57
N SER A 40 -16.28 3.76 4.52
CA SER A 40 -15.98 4.82 3.56
C SER A 40 -17.20 5.28 2.76
N SER A 41 -18.28 4.50 2.77
CA SER A 41 -19.55 4.86 2.13
C SER A 41 -20.36 5.91 2.92
N PHE A 42 -20.09 6.07 4.22
CA PHE A 42 -20.83 6.98 5.10
C PHE A 42 -19.95 7.87 5.97
N THR A 43 -18.63 7.73 5.87
CA THR A 43 -17.64 8.59 6.55
C THR A 43 -17.01 9.52 5.53
N ALA A 44 -17.02 10.82 5.80
CA ALA A 44 -16.35 11.79 4.94
C ALA A 44 -14.83 11.59 4.98
N GLU A 45 -14.20 11.58 3.80
CA GLU A 45 -12.74 11.53 3.68
C GLU A 45 -12.17 12.95 3.68
N GLU A 46 -11.12 13.18 4.46
CA GLU A 46 -10.33 14.40 4.35
C GLU A 46 -9.61 14.40 3.00
N THR A 47 -9.70 15.50 2.27
CA THR A 47 -9.05 15.62 0.95
C THR A 47 -7.97 16.67 1.00
N GLN A 48 -6.78 16.32 0.53
CA GLN A 48 -5.66 17.23 0.34
C GLN A 48 -5.26 17.23 -1.14
N ASN A 49 -5.05 18.42 -1.69
CA ASN A 49 -4.59 18.60 -3.05
C ASN A 49 -3.25 19.33 -3.02
N ILE A 50 -2.22 18.71 -3.58
CA ILE A 50 -0.86 19.27 -3.64
C ILE A 50 -0.52 19.44 -5.12
N GLU A 51 -0.06 20.62 -5.51
CA GLU A 51 0.46 20.85 -6.86
C GLU A 51 1.99 20.81 -6.81
N VAL A 52 2.57 19.89 -7.58
CA VAL A 52 4.02 19.74 -7.69
C VAL A 52 4.44 20.28 -9.05
N ILE A 53 5.29 21.29 -9.01
CA ILE A 53 5.92 21.91 -10.16
C ILE A 53 7.32 21.29 -10.28
N PRO A 54 7.65 20.60 -11.38
CA PRO A 54 8.99 20.03 -11.57
C PRO A 54 10.03 21.15 -11.64
N ALA A 55 11.25 20.85 -11.17
CA ALA A 55 12.34 21.83 -11.09
C ALA A 55 12.84 22.34 -12.46
N HIS A 56 12.46 21.69 -13.56
CA HIS A 56 12.86 22.06 -14.91
C HIS A 56 11.70 22.77 -15.61
N GLY A 57 11.84 24.08 -15.77
CA GLY A 57 10.93 24.93 -16.54
C GLY A 57 11.36 25.05 -18.01
N ARG A 58 10.46 25.61 -18.82
CA ARG A 58 10.74 26.11 -20.16
C ARG A 58 11.77 27.24 -20.09
N ILE A 59 12.31 27.62 -21.24
CA ILE A 59 13.30 28.71 -21.39
C ILE A 59 12.75 30.06 -20.88
N ASP A 60 11.43 30.22 -20.87
CA ASP A 60 10.70 31.39 -20.36
C ASP A 60 10.44 31.35 -18.82
N GLY A 61 10.89 30.30 -18.13
CA GLY A 61 10.70 30.11 -16.69
C GLY A 61 9.37 29.47 -16.30
N GLU A 62 8.47 29.23 -17.26
CA GLU A 62 7.18 28.58 -16.99
C GLU A 62 7.34 27.06 -16.83
N PRO A 63 6.57 26.40 -15.94
CA PRO A 63 6.56 24.95 -15.82
C PRO A 63 6.20 24.28 -17.15
N THR A 64 6.94 23.24 -17.53
CA THR A 64 6.58 22.41 -18.70
C THR A 64 5.34 21.56 -18.43
N GLU A 65 5.20 21.04 -17.21
CA GLU A 65 4.04 20.28 -16.74
C GLU A 65 3.85 20.52 -15.23
N SER A 66 2.63 20.57 -14.72
CA SER A 66 2.36 20.49 -13.27
C SER A 66 1.69 19.15 -12.95
N THR A 67 2.10 18.52 -11.86
CA THR A 67 1.47 17.29 -11.37
C THR A 67 0.60 17.62 -10.17
N LYS A 68 -0.71 17.35 -10.27
CA LYS A 68 -1.62 17.47 -9.13
C LYS A 68 -1.69 16.13 -8.42
N ILE A 69 -1.36 16.15 -7.14
CA ILE A 69 -1.49 15.02 -6.23
C ILE A 69 -2.78 15.21 -5.45
N ASN A 70 -3.68 14.24 -5.53
CA ASN A 70 -4.87 14.15 -4.69
C ASN A 70 -4.67 13.05 -3.66
N ILE A 71 -4.80 13.43 -2.39
CA ILE A 71 -4.74 12.52 -1.24
C ILE A 71 -6.10 12.53 -0.57
N ARG A 72 -6.67 11.35 -0.36
CA ARG A 72 -7.90 11.17 0.42
C ARG A 72 -7.62 10.32 1.65
N ILE A 73 -7.99 10.81 2.82
CA ILE A 73 -7.68 10.18 4.10
C ILE A 73 -9.00 9.82 4.79
N LEU A 74 -9.21 8.54 4.99
CA LEU A 74 -10.31 8.01 5.79
C LEU A 74 -9.85 7.85 7.24
N LYS A 75 -10.53 8.55 8.14
CA LYS A 75 -10.31 8.44 9.59
C LYS A 75 -11.57 7.92 10.27
N HIS A 76 -11.38 7.16 11.34
CA HIS A 76 -12.45 6.72 12.22
C HIS A 76 -11.91 6.63 13.65
N SER A 77 -12.63 7.18 14.62
CA SER A 77 -12.19 7.23 16.03
C SER A 77 -10.77 7.80 16.20
N ASN A 78 -10.44 8.89 15.49
CA ASN A 78 -9.11 9.53 15.46
C ASN A 78 -7.96 8.64 14.93
N GLN A 79 -8.27 7.49 14.34
CA GLN A 79 -7.28 6.64 13.68
C GLN A 79 -7.40 6.76 12.17
N VAL A 80 -6.27 6.85 11.48
CA VAL A 80 -6.21 6.72 10.02
C VAL A 80 -6.44 5.26 9.67
N LEU A 81 -7.40 4.99 8.80
CA LEU A 81 -7.73 3.64 8.34
C LEU A 81 -7.31 3.42 6.89
N ARG A 82 -7.47 4.44 6.05
CA ARG A 82 -7.10 4.36 4.63
C ARG A 82 -6.56 5.69 4.12
N ILE A 83 -5.54 5.62 3.28
CA ILE A 83 -5.05 6.74 2.48
C ILE A 83 -5.13 6.33 1.01
N CYS A 84 -5.80 7.11 0.18
CA CYS A 84 -5.78 6.97 -1.27
C CYS A 84 -4.90 8.06 -1.86
N TYR A 85 -3.96 7.68 -2.72
CA TYR A 85 -3.04 8.60 -3.40
C TYR A 85 -3.22 8.50 -4.92
N ASN A 86 -3.43 9.64 -5.58
CA ASN A 86 -3.60 9.72 -7.03
C ASN A 86 -2.82 10.92 -7.61
N GLN A 87 -2.14 10.71 -8.74
CA GLN A 87 -1.49 11.77 -9.51
C GLN A 87 -2.27 12.04 -10.80
N SER A 88 -2.52 13.31 -11.12
CA SER A 88 -3.37 13.70 -12.25
C SER A 88 -2.89 13.23 -13.63
N ASN A 89 -1.58 13.10 -13.81
CA ASN A 89 -0.94 12.61 -15.02
C ASN A 89 -0.72 11.09 -15.01
N SER A 90 -1.06 10.40 -13.92
CA SER A 90 -0.96 8.96 -13.79
C SER A 90 -2.30 8.27 -13.97
N LYS A 91 -2.29 7.09 -14.60
CA LYS A 91 -3.43 6.16 -14.57
C LYS A 91 -3.35 5.21 -13.38
N GLU A 92 -2.33 5.35 -12.55
CA GLU A 92 -2.06 4.49 -11.42
C GLU A 92 -2.31 5.26 -10.13
N PHE A 93 -2.96 4.60 -9.18
CA PHE A 93 -3.27 5.17 -7.88
C PHE A 93 -3.13 4.10 -6.83
N TRP A 94 -2.78 4.55 -5.64
CA TRP A 94 -2.47 3.69 -4.52
C TRP A 94 -3.56 3.79 -3.46
N LYS A 95 -3.83 2.67 -2.80
CA LYS A 95 -4.55 2.67 -1.53
C LYS A 95 -3.68 2.01 -0.47
N TYR A 96 -3.63 2.65 0.69
CA TYR A 96 -2.88 2.21 1.86
C TYR A 96 -3.84 2.02 3.00
N TYR A 97 -3.76 0.91 3.70
CA TYR A 97 -4.62 0.61 4.83
C TYR A 97 -3.79 0.45 6.10
N TYR A 98 -4.32 1.03 7.17
CA TYR A 98 -3.65 1.15 8.45
C TYR A 98 -4.48 0.49 9.55
N TYR A 99 -3.77 -0.06 10.54
CA TYR A 99 -4.34 -0.56 11.78
C TYR A 99 -3.38 -0.23 12.92
N ASP A 100 -3.90 0.37 14.00
CA ASP A 100 -3.08 0.86 15.13
C ASP A 100 -1.86 1.70 14.68
N SER A 101 -2.08 2.60 13.71
CA SER A 101 -1.05 3.47 13.09
C SER A 101 0.06 2.75 12.31
N LYS A 102 -0.03 1.43 12.13
CA LYS A 102 0.88 0.62 11.32
C LYS A 102 0.28 0.35 9.95
N LEU A 103 1.13 0.37 8.91
CA LEU A 103 0.72 -0.04 7.57
C LEU A 103 0.53 -1.56 7.59
N ILE A 104 -0.66 -2.03 7.18
CA ILE A 104 -0.98 -3.47 7.11
C ILE A 104 -1.18 -3.94 5.67
N TYR A 105 -1.51 -3.02 4.75
CA TYR A 105 -1.77 -3.36 3.36
C TYR A 105 -1.55 -2.17 2.43
N ALA A 106 -1.05 -2.46 1.24
CA ALA A 106 -1.02 -1.52 0.12
C ALA A 106 -1.51 -2.21 -1.16
N GLU A 107 -2.23 -1.47 -2.00
CA GLU A 107 -2.55 -1.90 -3.35
C GLU A 107 -2.24 -0.81 -4.39
N LEU A 108 -1.65 -1.26 -5.49
CA LEU A 108 -1.53 -0.48 -6.71
C LEU A 108 -2.69 -0.85 -7.62
N ASN A 109 -3.48 0.14 -7.98
CA ASN A 109 -4.55 0.02 -8.93
C ASN A 109 -4.22 0.81 -10.19
N LYS A 110 -4.69 0.32 -11.34
CA LYS A 110 -4.58 1.02 -12.62
C LYS A 110 -5.96 1.24 -13.22
N LEU A 111 -6.19 2.45 -13.71
CA LEU A 111 -7.34 2.78 -14.54
C LEU A 111 -7.12 2.25 -15.96
N ARG A 112 -8.00 1.35 -16.40
CA ARG A 112 -8.15 0.94 -17.80
C ARG A 112 -9.34 1.70 -18.38
N GLY A 113 -9.06 2.69 -19.25
CA GLY A 113 -10.10 3.56 -19.81
C GLY A 113 -10.71 4.50 -18.77
N LYS A 114 -11.99 4.86 -18.95
CA LYS A 114 -12.68 5.87 -18.11
C LYS A 114 -13.27 5.32 -16.79
N ARG A 115 -13.40 4.00 -16.63
CA ARG A 115 -14.19 3.43 -15.51
C ARG A 115 -13.65 2.16 -14.88
N GLU A 116 -12.79 1.40 -15.56
CA GLU A 116 -12.38 0.09 -15.05
C GLU A 116 -11.14 0.22 -14.18
N MET A 117 -11.30 -0.04 -12.89
CA MET A 117 -10.22 -0.14 -11.91
C MET A 117 -9.73 -1.59 -11.88
N VAL A 118 -8.50 -1.82 -12.29
CA VAL A 118 -7.86 -3.13 -12.19
C VAL A 118 -6.80 -3.08 -11.10
N THR A 119 -6.98 -3.88 -10.06
CA THR A 119 -5.94 -4.07 -9.04
C THR A 119 -4.77 -4.81 -9.65
N LYS A 120 -3.62 -4.14 -9.70
CA LYS A 120 -2.39 -4.69 -10.29
C LYS A 120 -1.56 -5.45 -9.27
N LYS A 121 -1.41 -4.88 -8.06
CA LYS A 121 -0.49 -5.42 -7.05
C LYS A 121 -1.10 -5.28 -5.66
N LYS A 122 -0.83 -6.27 -4.81
CA LYS A 122 -1.25 -6.32 -3.41
C LYS A 122 -0.05 -6.65 -2.54
N PHE A 123 0.10 -5.90 -1.45
CA PHE A 123 1.18 -6.05 -0.50
C PHE A 123 0.61 -6.18 0.90
N TYR A 124 0.98 -7.24 1.61
CA TYR A 124 0.55 -7.49 2.98
C TYR A 124 1.72 -7.29 3.93
N PHE A 125 1.47 -6.57 5.02
CA PHE A 125 2.49 -6.22 6.02
C PHE A 125 2.08 -6.73 7.40
N GLN A 126 3.07 -7.20 8.15
CA GLN A 126 2.94 -7.53 9.56
C GLN A 126 4.06 -6.84 10.33
N ASN A 127 3.72 -5.99 11.30
CA ASN A 127 4.69 -5.17 12.03
C ASN A 127 5.66 -4.42 11.10
N GLU A 128 5.11 -3.81 10.04
CA GLU A 128 5.87 -3.05 9.02
C GLU A 128 6.79 -3.90 8.12
N ASN A 129 6.86 -5.22 8.34
CA ASN A 129 7.58 -6.14 7.45
C ASN A 129 6.65 -6.72 6.38
N LEU A 130 7.14 -6.83 5.14
CA LEU A 130 6.41 -7.44 4.04
C LEU A 130 6.30 -8.96 4.26
N ILE A 131 5.08 -9.49 4.35
CA ILE A 131 4.81 -10.93 4.53
C ILE A 131 4.33 -11.63 3.26
N SER A 132 3.79 -10.88 2.30
CA SER A 132 3.36 -11.42 1.01
C SER A 132 3.17 -10.31 -0.02
N PRO A 133 3.76 -10.46 -1.21
CA PRO A 133 3.25 -9.84 -2.42
C PRO A 133 2.47 -10.84 -3.29
N SER A 134 1.38 -10.37 -3.91
CA SER A 134 0.78 -11.03 -5.08
C SER A 134 1.23 -10.26 -6.33
N TYR A 135 2.18 -10.83 -7.09
CA TYR A 135 2.69 -10.24 -8.32
C TYR A 135 2.06 -10.87 -9.56
N SER A 136 1.73 -10.05 -10.55
CA SER A 136 1.56 -10.49 -11.94
C SER A 136 2.83 -10.30 -12.78
N ASP A 137 3.85 -9.58 -12.30
CA ASP A 137 5.04 -9.21 -13.06
C ASP A 137 6.33 -9.40 -12.25
N ARG A 138 7.31 -10.16 -12.78
CA ARG A 138 8.53 -10.59 -12.06
C ARG A 138 9.68 -9.58 -12.07
N ASN A 139 9.59 -8.50 -12.85
CA ASN A 139 10.73 -7.61 -13.14
C ASN A 139 10.68 -6.26 -12.41
N TYR A 140 10.17 -6.20 -11.18
CA TYR A 140 9.93 -4.93 -10.51
C TYR A 140 10.54 -4.87 -9.10
N ASP A 141 11.36 -3.85 -8.81
CA ASP A 141 12.00 -3.67 -7.50
C ASP A 141 11.01 -3.04 -6.50
N VAL A 142 10.46 -3.90 -5.67
CA VAL A 142 9.43 -3.56 -4.69
C VAL A 142 10.03 -2.94 -3.43
N GLU A 143 11.30 -3.20 -3.12
CA GLU A 143 11.95 -2.64 -1.95
C GLU A 143 12.21 -1.13 -2.13
N GLU A 144 12.58 -0.71 -3.34
CA GLU A 144 12.81 0.70 -3.63
C GLU A 144 11.51 1.51 -3.59
N GLU A 145 10.42 0.94 -4.13
CA GLU A 145 9.09 1.52 -4.02
C GLU A 145 8.60 1.62 -2.56
N VAL A 146 8.76 0.57 -1.77
CA VAL A 146 8.43 0.57 -0.32
C VAL A 146 9.24 1.60 0.46
N LYS A 147 10.52 1.81 0.13
CA LYS A 147 11.34 2.88 0.74
C LYS A 147 10.84 4.27 0.38
N ILE A 148 10.45 4.50 -0.87
CA ILE A 148 9.82 5.76 -1.31
C ILE A 148 8.48 5.97 -0.56
N PHE A 149 7.71 4.90 -0.32
CA PHE A 149 6.45 4.95 0.44
C PHE A 149 6.64 5.29 1.93
N ILE A 150 7.67 4.73 2.59
CA ILE A 150 8.01 5.07 3.99
C ILE A 150 8.42 6.54 4.10
N LYS A 151 9.27 7.03 3.17
CA LYS A 151 9.64 8.45 3.11
C LYS A 151 8.44 9.38 2.89
N GLY A 152 7.51 9.00 2.00
CA GLY A 152 6.28 9.75 1.79
C GLY A 152 5.39 9.83 3.04
N LYS A 153 5.29 8.72 3.80
CA LYS A 153 4.56 8.66 5.08
C LYS A 153 5.19 9.56 6.14
N GLU A 154 6.52 9.64 6.21
CA GLU A 154 7.24 10.54 7.12
C GLU A 154 6.98 12.02 6.78
N LEU A 155 6.97 12.38 5.50
CA LEU A 155 6.66 13.74 5.05
C LEU A 155 5.22 14.18 5.36
N LEU A 156 4.26 13.24 5.36
CA LEU A 156 2.87 13.50 5.74
C LEU A 156 2.69 13.60 7.27
N LYS A 157 3.56 12.99 8.07
CA LYS A 157 3.56 13.14 9.53
C LYS A 157 4.15 14.47 9.99
N SER A 158 5.06 15.08 9.23
CA SER A 158 5.69 16.36 9.59
C SER A 158 4.88 17.60 9.16
N SER A 159 3.76 17.40 8.46
CA SER A 159 2.89 18.46 7.93
C SER A 159 1.53 18.56 8.67
N ILE A 160 1.36 17.78 9.74
CA ILE A 160 0.27 17.85 10.74
C ILE A 160 0.91 18.26 12.06
#